data_AF-A0A1Y4JH12-F1
#
_entry.id   AF-A0A1Y4JH12-F1
#
_cell.length_a   1.000
_cell.length_b   1.000
_cell.length_c   1.000
_cell.angle_alpha   90.00
_cell.angle_beta   90.00
_cell.angle_gamma   90.00
#
_symmetry.space_group_name_H-M   'P 1'
#
loop_
_entity.id
_entity.type
_entity.pdbx_description
1 polymer ?
#
loop_
_entity_poly.entity_id
_entity_poly.type
_entity_poly.pdbx_seq_one_letter_code
_entity_poly.pdbx_strand_id
1 'polypeptide(L)'
;MTELYIDGQLAVLPEGFSFTFTSENPYFTRSSNYSMDVELPMPANYAIFKHINRLDVTKKKTILPATLIVDAKSLLYGSAVLLSVEDTLVKVQLVSGNAEFNLLTNDEIYIDELKLGGPYVPPMPEMFQFFLPESEMKAVYGSVDEVDGVFLPVFYQEAKEENLVNAVAYEEGTTNFNPYSSYLVGSFQPYLLIVIKKLIGYFGYTFDTTFFDNNFLRNIYICSAVNSFRIETALPHWTISEFFNELEKFLGVITVVDEQSKIVRFVELNSYFSNPDKEIISYTELLHEFTAEINEEKGDKDVTSGNIGYDLPSTSDDGYFRLDRNLLKAAKKMEYINYQQMKNAYDGMNKEERKKIIFVVGKRYYINYNENETDILREVNLYADFVRDPESNDTDVELKIVPAKIVQHDRGTWKRLQHNFDVVRTDTSLFLNIPLISYYRKSYNPDFIISPLGEGFNIQEAIDGDIELPEKQQKNDRMEIAFNTGILNQQNLISNGQTKLYSHAYPFTDYQQKTEAQVTNFLPYSLSLNDVCANSMGHRLSNLKQFHSNIPYVIQFQANKFPNVNKVFLIGNKQYLCEKIEAEIDADGLSKVLKGTFYRIE
;
A
#
# COMPACT_ATOMS: atom_id res chain seq x y z
N MET A 1 30.08 20.82 -23.50
CA MET A 1 31.03 19.69 -23.35
C MET A 1 30.46 18.72 -22.32
N THR A 2 30.59 17.43 -22.60
CA THR A 2 30.01 16.35 -21.80
C THR A 2 31.09 15.65 -20.96
N GLU A 3 30.81 15.45 -19.68
CA GLU A 3 31.63 14.70 -18.74
C GLU A 3 30.79 13.62 -18.07
N LEU A 4 31.29 12.38 -18.09
CA LEU A 4 30.64 11.24 -17.45
C LEU A 4 31.56 10.68 -16.36
N TYR A 5 31.11 10.72 -15.12
CA TYR A 5 31.79 10.11 -13.99
C TYR A 5 31.08 8.81 -13.62
N ILE A 6 31.82 7.71 -13.51
CA ILE A 6 31.32 6.41 -13.04
C ILE A 6 32.24 5.92 -11.92
N ASP A 7 31.67 5.53 -10.79
CA ASP A 7 32.42 5.13 -9.59
C ASP A 7 33.45 6.19 -9.15
N GLY A 8 33.08 7.48 -9.33
CA GLY A 8 33.92 8.63 -9.02
C GLY A 8 35.09 8.88 -9.99
N GLN A 9 35.22 8.08 -11.06
CA GLN A 9 36.26 8.24 -12.08
C GLN A 9 35.68 8.84 -13.36
N LEU A 10 36.42 9.76 -14.00
CA LEU A 10 36.05 10.32 -15.29
C LEU A 10 36.20 9.25 -16.39
N ALA A 11 35.09 8.91 -17.04
CA ALA A 11 35.06 7.97 -18.13
C ALA A 11 35.65 8.59 -19.40
N VAL A 12 36.43 7.79 -20.13
CA VAL A 12 36.93 8.16 -21.45
C VAL A 12 35.82 7.88 -22.47
N LEU A 13 35.38 8.92 -23.17
CA LEU A 13 34.37 8.85 -24.22
C LEU A 13 35.02 8.45 -25.58
N PRO A 14 34.36 7.63 -26.41
CA PRO A 14 34.85 7.27 -27.75
C PRO A 14 34.77 8.44 -28.74
N GLU A 15 35.46 8.30 -29.89
CA GLU A 15 35.25 9.19 -31.03
C GLU A 15 33.83 8.99 -31.59
N GLY A 16 33.15 10.09 -31.92
CA GLY A 16 31.75 10.04 -32.39
C GLY A 16 30.73 9.70 -31.29
N PHE A 17 31.10 9.86 -30.02
CA PHE A 17 30.20 9.66 -28.88
C PHE A 17 28.88 10.41 -29.05
N SER A 18 27.78 9.67 -29.03
CA SER A 18 26.41 10.18 -29.00
C SER A 18 25.51 9.16 -28.31
N PHE A 19 24.52 9.63 -27.58
CA PHE A 19 23.44 8.80 -27.06
C PHE A 19 22.17 9.63 -26.82
N THR A 20 21.02 8.96 -26.86
CA THR A 20 19.75 9.58 -26.48
C THR A 20 19.57 9.58 -24.96
N PHE A 21 19.25 10.73 -24.40
CA PHE A 21 18.81 10.87 -23.02
C PHE A 21 17.33 11.19 -22.97
N THR A 22 16.61 10.49 -22.09
CA THR A 22 15.18 10.63 -21.89
C THR A 22 14.91 11.06 -20.46
N SER A 23 14.09 12.09 -20.30
CA SER A 23 13.48 12.45 -19.03
C SER A 23 11.99 12.16 -19.13
N GLU A 24 11.48 11.29 -18.27
CA GLU A 24 10.07 11.00 -18.15
C GLU A 24 9.50 11.61 -16.87
N ASN A 25 8.20 11.90 -16.92
CA ASN A 25 7.45 12.38 -15.78
C ASN A 25 6.82 11.19 -15.04
N PRO A 26 7.17 10.96 -13.76
CA PRO A 26 6.61 9.89 -12.94
C PRO A 26 5.09 9.84 -12.89
N TYR A 27 4.41 10.98 -13.07
CA TYR A 27 2.95 11.04 -13.14
C TYR A 27 2.37 10.16 -14.25
N PHE A 28 3.07 10.02 -15.38
CA PHE A 28 2.59 9.25 -16.54
C PHE A 28 3.22 7.86 -16.63
N THR A 29 4.53 7.75 -16.41
CA THR A 29 5.27 6.52 -16.73
C THR A 29 5.81 5.80 -15.49
N ARG A 30 5.67 6.39 -14.29
CA ARG A 30 6.30 5.94 -13.03
C ARG A 30 7.83 5.84 -13.09
N SER A 31 8.42 6.33 -14.16
CA SER A 31 9.87 6.39 -14.39
C SER A 31 10.31 7.85 -14.41
N SER A 32 11.61 8.06 -14.62
CA SER A 32 12.21 9.39 -14.64
C SER A 32 13.31 9.47 -15.70
N ASN A 33 14.55 9.70 -15.29
CA ASN A 33 15.65 9.98 -16.20
C ASN A 33 16.43 8.71 -16.53
N TYR A 34 16.66 8.46 -17.81
CA TYR A 34 17.53 7.38 -18.26
C TYR A 34 18.17 7.69 -19.61
N SER A 35 19.26 7.01 -19.91
CA SER A 35 19.86 7.01 -21.24
C SER A 35 19.43 5.77 -22.03
N MET A 36 19.53 5.85 -23.35
CA MET A 36 19.79 4.68 -24.19
C MET A 36 21.20 4.14 -23.92
N ASP A 37 21.56 3.01 -24.53
CA ASP A 37 22.88 2.38 -24.38
C ASP A 37 24.01 3.41 -24.60
N VAL A 38 24.84 3.60 -23.58
CA VAL A 38 26.06 4.40 -23.63
C VAL A 38 27.24 3.47 -23.85
N GLU A 39 27.89 3.65 -25.00
CA GLU A 39 29.03 2.84 -25.41
C GLU A 39 30.35 3.48 -24.97
N LEU A 40 31.15 2.75 -24.19
CA LEU A 40 32.44 3.21 -23.68
C LEU A 40 33.59 2.27 -24.10
N PRO A 41 34.76 2.79 -24.49
CA PRO A 41 35.91 1.98 -24.85
C PRO A 41 36.48 1.28 -23.62
N MET A 42 36.44 -0.06 -23.62
CA MET A 42 36.86 -0.85 -22.46
C MET A 42 38.34 -0.65 -22.10
N PRO A 43 39.32 -0.74 -23.02
CA PRO A 43 40.73 -0.58 -22.66
C PRO A 43 41.07 0.76 -21.99
N ALA A 44 40.34 1.82 -22.34
CA ALA A 44 40.53 3.15 -21.76
C ALA A 44 39.83 3.34 -20.40
N ASN A 45 38.86 2.50 -20.08
CA ASN A 45 38.02 2.60 -18.88
C ASN A 45 38.29 1.48 -17.86
N TYR A 46 39.48 0.85 -17.88
CA TYR A 46 39.87 -0.18 -16.90
C TYR A 46 39.87 0.31 -15.45
N ALA A 47 40.07 1.61 -15.21
CA ALA A 47 40.00 2.17 -13.86
C ALA A 47 38.59 2.06 -13.25
N ILE A 48 37.55 2.08 -14.09
CA ILE A 48 36.15 1.96 -13.69
C ILE A 48 35.74 0.49 -13.64
N PHE A 49 35.84 -0.20 -14.78
CA PHE A 49 35.24 -1.53 -14.94
C PHE A 49 36.19 -2.67 -14.60
N LYS A 50 37.46 -2.38 -14.27
CA LYS A 50 38.52 -3.38 -14.11
C LYS A 50 38.59 -4.26 -15.37
N HIS A 51 39.19 -5.45 -15.28
CA HIS A 51 39.31 -6.36 -16.43
C HIS A 51 38.05 -7.22 -16.65
N ILE A 52 36.84 -6.65 -16.53
CA ILE A 52 35.58 -7.40 -16.65
C ILE A 52 35.35 -8.02 -18.03
N ASN A 53 36.02 -7.49 -19.06
CA ASN A 53 36.02 -8.02 -20.43
C ASN A 53 36.70 -9.37 -20.59
N ARG A 54 37.59 -9.76 -19.66
CA ARG A 54 38.27 -11.05 -19.76
C ARG A 54 37.29 -12.22 -19.67
N LEU A 55 37.48 -13.23 -20.51
CA LEU A 55 36.63 -14.42 -20.54
C LEU A 55 36.55 -15.14 -19.18
N ASP A 56 37.66 -15.21 -18.44
CA ASP A 56 37.78 -15.92 -17.16
C ASP A 56 37.19 -15.17 -15.94
N VAL A 57 36.74 -13.93 -16.12
CA VAL A 57 36.05 -13.16 -15.07
C VAL A 57 34.56 -13.49 -15.08
N THR A 58 33.97 -13.79 -13.91
CA THR A 58 32.52 -13.99 -13.80
C THR A 58 31.77 -12.67 -13.97
N LYS A 59 30.78 -12.64 -14.86
CA LYS A 59 29.92 -11.48 -15.10
C LYS A 59 28.71 -11.54 -14.19
N LYS A 60 28.36 -10.40 -13.58
CA LYS A 60 27.19 -10.23 -12.70
C LYS A 60 26.56 -8.87 -12.98
N LYS A 61 25.26 -8.73 -12.70
CA LYS A 61 24.57 -7.44 -12.72
C LYS A 61 25.34 -6.47 -11.82
N THR A 62 25.85 -5.40 -12.41
CA THR A 62 26.72 -4.42 -11.73
C THR A 62 26.08 -3.04 -11.90
N ILE A 63 25.88 -2.35 -10.79
CA ILE A 63 25.33 -1.01 -10.73
C ILE A 63 26.36 -0.15 -10.01
N LEU A 64 26.83 0.92 -10.66
CA LEU A 64 27.85 1.82 -10.14
C LEU A 64 27.28 3.23 -10.03
N PRO A 65 27.65 4.04 -9.03
CA PRO A 65 27.20 5.43 -8.97
C PRO A 65 27.71 6.20 -10.18
N ALA A 66 26.87 7.04 -10.76
CA ALA A 66 27.18 7.80 -11.96
C ALA A 66 26.71 9.26 -11.88
N THR A 67 27.46 10.15 -12.51
CA THR A 67 27.10 11.56 -12.67
C THR A 67 27.39 11.98 -14.10
N LEU A 68 26.36 12.52 -14.77
CA LEU A 68 26.47 13.08 -16.10
C LEU A 68 26.40 14.60 -16.01
N ILE A 69 27.45 15.27 -16.49
CA ILE A 69 27.53 16.72 -16.57
C ILE A 69 27.55 17.10 -18.05
N VAL A 70 26.62 17.96 -18.46
CA VAL A 70 26.52 18.45 -19.84
C VAL A 70 26.45 19.97 -19.79
N ASP A 71 27.35 20.64 -20.51
CA ASP A 71 27.41 22.11 -20.58
C ASP A 71 27.47 22.76 -19.19
N ALA A 72 28.35 22.21 -18.34
CA ALA A 72 28.57 22.60 -16.95
C ALA A 72 27.34 22.48 -16.03
N LYS A 73 26.34 21.69 -16.41
CA LYS A 73 25.15 21.37 -15.60
C LYS A 73 25.07 19.88 -15.34
N SER A 74 24.80 19.49 -14.10
CA SER A 74 24.49 18.11 -13.76
C SER A 74 23.13 17.76 -14.35
N LEU A 75 23.11 16.82 -15.30
CA LEU A 75 21.89 16.33 -15.94
C LEU A 75 21.38 15.03 -15.29
N LEU A 76 22.30 14.24 -14.70
CA LEU A 76 21.97 13.01 -14.01
C LEU A 76 22.86 12.84 -12.79
N TYR A 77 22.24 12.52 -11.65
CA TYR A 77 22.92 12.02 -10.46
C TYR A 77 22.24 10.72 -10.03
N GLY A 78 22.87 9.59 -10.32
CA GLY A 78 22.22 8.28 -10.20
C GLY A 78 23.20 7.15 -10.37
N SER A 79 22.88 6.21 -11.26
CA SER A 79 23.63 4.98 -11.44
C SER A 79 23.90 4.66 -12.91
N ALA A 80 25.03 4.02 -13.17
CA ALA A 80 25.36 3.35 -14.42
C ALA A 80 25.17 1.84 -14.24
N VAL A 81 24.27 1.26 -15.02
CA VAL A 81 23.97 -0.17 -15.07
C VAL A 81 24.81 -0.81 -16.16
N LEU A 82 25.63 -1.79 -15.81
CA LEU A 82 26.38 -2.55 -16.80
C LEU A 82 25.43 -3.48 -17.57
N LEU A 83 25.28 -3.26 -18.87
CA LEU A 83 24.41 -4.05 -19.75
C LEU A 83 25.15 -5.19 -20.43
N SER A 84 26.29 -4.87 -21.06
CA SER A 84 27.11 -5.85 -21.77
C SER A 84 28.57 -5.47 -21.80
N VAL A 85 29.43 -6.47 -22.03
CA VAL A 85 30.88 -6.31 -22.11
C VAL A 85 31.40 -7.15 -23.27
N GLU A 86 32.24 -6.52 -24.09
CA GLU A 86 33.02 -7.14 -25.16
C GLU A 86 34.52 -6.89 -24.91
N ASP A 87 35.39 -7.43 -25.76
CA ASP A 87 36.85 -7.26 -25.62
C ASP A 87 37.26 -5.79 -25.63
N THR A 88 36.63 -4.98 -26.48
CA THR A 88 36.98 -3.57 -26.71
C THR A 88 35.92 -2.58 -26.24
N LEU A 89 34.74 -3.03 -25.84
CA LEU A 89 33.57 -2.19 -25.60
C LEU A 89 32.87 -2.58 -24.30
N VAL A 90 32.33 -1.59 -23.60
CA VAL A 90 31.38 -1.80 -22.51
C VAL A 90 30.15 -0.95 -22.75
N LYS A 91 28.97 -1.54 -22.59
CA LYS A 91 27.68 -0.84 -22.69
C LYS A 91 27.11 -0.62 -21.31
N VAL A 92 26.76 0.63 -21.01
CA VAL A 92 26.09 1.00 -19.76
C VAL A 92 24.80 1.75 -20.04
N GLN A 93 23.83 1.63 -19.15
CA GLN A 93 22.65 2.49 -19.10
C GLN A 93 22.78 3.44 -17.92
N LEU A 94 22.58 4.73 -18.13
CA LEU A 94 22.50 5.70 -17.05
C LEU A 94 21.04 5.82 -16.60
N VAL A 95 20.79 5.80 -15.29
CA VAL A 95 19.46 5.95 -14.69
C VAL A 95 19.53 6.82 -13.44
N SER A 96 18.49 7.63 -13.17
CA SER A 96 18.34 8.35 -11.89
C SER A 96 16.89 8.55 -11.50
N GLY A 97 16.65 8.86 -10.22
CA GLY A 97 15.32 9.07 -9.66
C GLY A 97 14.51 7.78 -9.63
N ASN A 98 13.24 7.85 -10.03
CA ASN A 98 12.34 6.72 -10.16
C ASN A 98 12.90 5.60 -11.05
N ALA A 99 13.56 5.91 -12.16
CA ALA A 99 14.16 4.91 -13.04
C ALA A 99 15.23 4.06 -12.32
N GLU A 100 16.07 4.71 -11.52
CA GLU A 100 17.07 4.02 -10.69
C GLU A 100 16.41 3.22 -9.57
N PHE A 101 15.41 3.80 -8.89
CA PHE A 101 14.68 3.11 -7.83
C PHE A 101 13.99 1.85 -8.37
N ASN A 102 13.25 1.96 -9.48
CA ASN A 102 12.57 0.84 -10.14
C ASN A 102 13.54 -0.28 -10.55
N LEU A 103 14.75 0.07 -10.98
CA LEU A 103 15.80 -0.91 -11.31
C LEU A 103 16.25 -1.70 -10.07
N LEU A 104 16.38 -1.03 -8.92
CA LEU A 104 16.76 -1.64 -7.65
C LEU A 104 15.61 -2.48 -7.08
N THR A 105 14.36 -2.07 -7.34
CA THR A 105 13.13 -2.69 -6.86
C THR A 105 12.45 -3.56 -7.93
N ASN A 106 13.24 -4.30 -8.72
CA ASN A 106 12.74 -5.06 -9.88
C ASN A 106 11.72 -6.16 -9.50
N ASP A 107 11.09 -6.75 -10.52
CA ASP A 107 10.02 -7.75 -10.38
C ASP A 107 10.48 -9.14 -9.89
N GLU A 108 11.75 -9.29 -9.50
CA GLU A 108 12.32 -10.56 -9.02
C GLU A 108 12.44 -10.60 -7.49
N ILE A 109 12.18 -9.48 -6.81
CA ILE A 109 12.33 -9.36 -5.36
C ILE A 109 10.95 -9.25 -4.72
N TYR A 110 10.64 -10.17 -3.82
CA TYR A 110 9.36 -10.22 -3.11
C TYR A 110 9.46 -9.61 -1.70
N ILE A 111 8.45 -8.84 -1.30
CA ILE A 111 8.46 -8.11 -0.01
C ILE A 111 8.43 -9.04 1.21
N ASP A 112 7.86 -10.24 1.09
CA ASP A 112 7.78 -11.24 2.16
C ASP A 112 9.06 -12.08 2.32
N GLU A 113 10.02 -11.93 1.40
CA GLU A 113 11.31 -12.62 1.41
C GLU A 113 12.46 -11.73 1.93
N LEU A 114 12.18 -10.44 2.15
CA LEU A 114 13.15 -9.47 2.64
C LEU A 114 13.29 -9.50 4.16
N LYS A 115 14.49 -9.19 4.68
CA LYS A 115 14.69 -9.04 6.13
C LYS A 115 14.34 -7.61 6.57
N LEU A 116 13.06 -7.36 6.86
CA LEU A 116 12.54 -6.01 7.12
C LEU A 116 12.56 -5.62 8.60
N GLY A 117 12.53 -6.60 9.51
CA GLY A 117 12.80 -6.39 10.93
C GLY A 117 12.09 -7.35 11.86
N GLY A 118 12.49 -7.30 13.13
CA GLY A 118 12.05 -8.21 14.20
C GLY A 118 13.21 -9.09 14.72
N PRO A 119 12.93 -10.05 15.63
CA PRO A 119 11.60 -10.34 16.18
C PRO A 119 11.10 -9.24 17.13
N TYR A 120 9.83 -8.86 17.01
CA TYR A 120 9.11 -7.98 17.93
C TYR A 120 8.36 -8.84 18.95
N VAL A 121 8.56 -8.61 20.24
CA VAL A 121 7.90 -9.39 21.29
C VAL A 121 7.14 -8.41 22.18
N PRO A 122 5.84 -8.64 22.46
CA PRO A 122 5.11 -7.78 23.37
C PRO A 122 5.62 -7.98 24.81
N PRO A 123 5.42 -6.99 25.72
CA PRO A 123 5.65 -7.19 27.13
C PRO A 123 4.98 -8.47 27.63
N MET A 124 5.68 -9.23 28.47
CA MET A 124 5.17 -10.45 29.06
C MET A 124 5.06 -10.30 30.58
N PRO A 125 4.01 -10.86 31.19
CA PRO A 125 3.91 -10.86 32.63
C PRO A 125 5.02 -11.73 33.24
N GLU A 126 5.53 -11.32 34.42
CA GLU A 126 6.50 -12.11 35.16
C GLU A 126 5.96 -13.50 35.51
N MET A 127 6.83 -14.48 35.82
CA MET A 127 6.45 -15.88 36.11
C MET A 127 5.30 -16.04 37.11
N PHE A 128 5.16 -15.12 38.07
CA PHE A 128 4.11 -15.16 39.09
C PHE A 128 2.97 -14.17 38.84
N GLN A 129 2.98 -13.44 37.73
CA GLN A 129 1.96 -12.52 37.28
C GLN A 129 1.30 -13.11 36.03
N PHE A 130 -0.02 -12.96 35.87
CA PHE A 130 -0.71 -13.40 34.65
C PHE A 130 -1.19 -12.21 33.81
N PHE A 131 -1.66 -11.16 34.46
CA PHE A 131 -2.13 -9.95 33.80
C PHE A 131 -1.16 -8.80 34.04
N LEU A 132 -0.80 -8.11 32.97
CA LEU A 132 -0.05 -6.87 32.96
C LEU A 132 -0.96 -5.68 33.31
N PRO A 133 -0.41 -4.61 33.92
CA PRO A 133 -1.18 -3.40 34.18
C PRO A 133 -1.57 -2.68 32.88
N GLU A 134 -2.67 -1.92 32.91
CA GLU A 134 -3.17 -1.12 31.77
C GLU A 134 -2.10 -0.22 31.13
N SER A 135 -1.13 0.27 31.92
CA SER A 135 -0.02 1.09 31.42
C SER A 135 0.82 0.42 30.33
N GLU A 136 0.86 -0.91 30.29
CA GLU A 136 1.59 -1.68 29.28
C GLU A 136 0.84 -1.80 27.96
N MET A 137 -0.48 -1.50 27.90
CA MET A 137 -1.27 -1.60 26.67
C MET A 137 -0.67 -0.76 25.55
N LYS A 138 -0.06 0.38 25.87
CA LYS A 138 0.55 1.27 24.90
C LYS A 138 1.72 0.62 24.14
N ALA A 139 2.48 -0.26 24.80
CA ALA A 139 3.57 -0.99 24.16
C ALA A 139 3.09 -2.15 23.26
N VAL A 140 1.81 -2.51 23.34
CA VAL A 140 1.19 -3.61 22.57
C VAL A 140 0.25 -3.10 21.48
N TYR A 141 -0.45 -2.00 21.77
CA TYR A 141 -1.57 -1.47 20.99
C TYR A 141 -1.43 0.04 20.71
N GLY A 142 -0.24 0.63 20.94
CA GLY A 142 0.04 2.04 20.69
C GLY A 142 -0.12 2.41 19.21
N SER A 143 -0.03 3.71 18.92
CA SER A 143 -0.08 4.23 17.55
C SER A 143 1.22 3.97 16.77
N VAL A 144 1.24 4.31 15.48
CA VAL A 144 2.44 4.17 14.64
C VAL A 144 3.63 5.03 15.11
N ASP A 145 3.36 6.08 15.88
CA ASP A 145 4.39 6.95 16.46
C ASP A 145 5.01 6.37 17.75
N GLU A 146 4.42 5.28 18.26
CA GLU A 146 4.74 4.68 19.55
C GLU A 146 5.31 3.27 19.39
N VAL A 147 4.81 2.51 18.42
CA VAL A 147 5.22 1.13 18.14
C VAL A 147 5.28 0.85 16.63
N ASP A 148 6.15 -0.09 16.22
CA ASP A 148 6.31 -0.48 14.81
C ASP A 148 5.11 -1.33 14.29
N GLY A 149 4.31 -1.88 15.19
CA GLY A 149 3.15 -2.73 14.93
C GLY A 149 2.51 -3.21 16.22
N VAL A 150 1.44 -4.00 16.11
CA VAL A 150 0.58 -4.37 17.23
C VAL A 150 0.34 -5.88 17.35
N PHE A 151 -0.17 -6.30 18.50
CA PHE A 151 -0.60 -7.68 18.78
C PHE A 151 -2.11 -7.74 19.04
N LEU A 152 -2.90 -7.07 18.20
CA LEU A 152 -4.36 -7.12 18.29
C LEU A 152 -4.89 -8.53 18.00
N PRO A 153 -6.00 -8.94 18.64
CA PRO A 153 -6.64 -10.21 18.31
C PRO A 153 -7.06 -10.22 16.84
N VAL A 154 -6.97 -11.40 16.20
CA VAL A 154 -7.34 -11.60 14.80
C VAL A 154 -7.85 -13.02 14.60
N PHE A 155 -8.95 -13.16 13.88
CA PHE A 155 -9.43 -14.45 13.40
C PHE A 155 -8.94 -14.69 11.98
N TYR A 156 -8.70 -15.95 11.62
CA TYR A 156 -8.53 -16.35 10.23
C TYR A 156 -9.65 -17.30 9.79
N GLN A 157 -10.07 -17.20 8.52
CA GLN A 157 -11.12 -17.99 7.85
C GLN A 157 -12.52 -17.89 8.46
N GLU A 158 -12.69 -18.26 9.73
CA GLU A 158 -13.95 -18.23 10.46
C GLU A 158 -13.74 -17.69 11.88
N ALA A 159 -14.73 -16.97 12.41
CA ALA A 159 -14.71 -16.41 13.77
C ALA A 159 -15.00 -17.47 14.85
N LYS A 160 -14.04 -18.39 15.03
CA LYS A 160 -14.07 -19.48 16.02
C LYS A 160 -12.84 -19.43 16.92
N GLU A 161 -12.97 -19.87 18.17
CA GLU A 161 -11.88 -19.76 19.17
C GLU A 161 -10.59 -20.44 18.71
N GLU A 162 -10.68 -21.60 18.04
CA GLU A 162 -9.53 -22.31 17.48
C GLU A 162 -8.80 -21.55 16.35
N ASN A 163 -9.43 -20.52 15.79
CA ASN A 163 -8.87 -19.66 14.76
C ASN A 163 -8.45 -18.28 15.29
N LEU A 164 -8.55 -18.05 16.60
CA LEU A 164 -8.16 -16.79 17.22
C LEU A 164 -6.64 -16.78 17.44
N VAL A 165 -5.97 -15.77 16.90
CA VAL A 165 -4.57 -15.47 17.18
C VAL A 165 -4.48 -14.20 18.01
N ASN A 166 -3.42 -14.08 18.82
CA ASN A 166 -3.24 -13.02 19.82
C ASN A 166 -4.47 -12.93 20.75
N ALA A 167 -4.85 -14.06 21.35
CA ALA A 167 -6.13 -14.26 22.04
C ALA A 167 -6.23 -13.53 23.40
N VAL A 168 -6.15 -12.19 23.37
CA VAL A 168 -6.10 -11.31 24.53
C VAL A 168 -7.10 -11.70 25.62
N ALA A 169 -6.65 -11.64 26.87
CA ALA A 169 -7.45 -11.86 28.06
C ALA A 169 -7.43 -10.61 28.94
N TYR A 170 -8.62 -10.15 29.37
CA TYR A 170 -8.77 -9.03 30.29
C TYR A 170 -9.20 -9.52 31.66
N GLU A 171 -8.59 -9.00 32.72
CA GLU A 171 -8.86 -9.45 34.09
C GLU A 171 -10.19 -8.90 34.60
N GLU A 172 -11.01 -9.80 35.17
CA GLU A 172 -12.29 -9.43 35.78
C GLU A 172 -12.07 -8.48 36.97
N GLY A 173 -12.81 -7.37 36.96
CA GLY A 173 -12.82 -6.38 38.02
C GLY A 173 -11.68 -5.35 37.96
N THR A 174 -10.71 -5.47 37.05
CA THR A 174 -9.55 -4.55 36.93
C THR A 174 -9.50 -3.90 35.53
N THR A 175 -8.39 -3.31 35.11
CA THR A 175 -8.12 -2.92 33.70
C THR A 175 -6.88 -3.66 33.17
N ASN A 176 -6.42 -4.65 33.93
CA ASN A 176 -5.25 -5.43 33.58
C ASN A 176 -5.58 -6.37 32.41
N PHE A 177 -4.56 -6.73 31.66
CA PHE A 177 -4.71 -7.54 30.46
C PHE A 177 -3.51 -8.45 30.24
N ASN A 178 -3.68 -9.45 29.40
CA ASN A 178 -2.61 -10.26 28.88
C ASN A 178 -2.81 -10.35 27.36
N PRO A 179 -1.85 -9.92 26.53
CA PRO A 179 -1.97 -10.01 25.08
C PRO A 179 -2.11 -11.45 24.57
N TYR A 180 -1.83 -12.44 25.43
CA TYR A 180 -1.93 -13.87 25.18
C TYR A 180 -1.17 -14.30 23.93
N SER A 181 -0.02 -13.67 23.72
CA SER A 181 1.05 -14.11 22.84
C SER A 181 2.18 -14.64 23.71
N SER A 182 2.63 -15.86 23.43
CA SER A 182 3.77 -16.49 24.13
C SER A 182 5.00 -16.38 23.25
N TYR A 183 6.20 -16.63 23.79
CA TYR A 183 7.46 -16.59 23.03
C TYR A 183 7.48 -17.47 21.77
N LEU A 184 6.53 -18.40 21.64
CA LEU A 184 6.44 -19.37 20.56
C LEU A 184 5.18 -19.22 19.69
N VAL A 185 4.19 -18.43 20.14
CA VAL A 185 2.87 -18.33 19.51
C VAL A 185 2.36 -16.89 19.56
N GLY A 186 2.29 -16.25 18.39
CA GLY A 186 1.75 -14.90 18.20
C GLY A 186 1.95 -14.40 16.78
N SER A 187 1.19 -13.37 16.41
CA SER A 187 1.30 -12.72 15.09
C SER A 187 1.56 -11.24 15.27
N PHE A 188 2.75 -10.79 14.86
CA PHE A 188 3.04 -9.36 14.77
C PHE A 188 2.34 -8.75 13.57
N GLN A 189 1.65 -7.62 13.79
CA GLN A 189 0.85 -6.94 12.78
C GLN A 189 1.40 -5.53 12.55
N PRO A 190 2.26 -5.33 11.53
CA PRO A 190 3.00 -4.08 11.34
C PRO A 190 2.11 -2.94 10.82
N TYR A 191 2.47 -1.70 11.15
CA TYR A 191 1.89 -0.52 10.52
C TYR A 191 2.34 -0.38 9.07
N LEU A 192 1.43 -0.03 8.16
CA LEU A 192 1.74 0.13 6.73
C LEU A 192 2.84 1.19 6.50
N LEU A 193 2.79 2.30 7.23
CA LEU A 193 3.82 3.34 7.20
C LEU A 193 5.20 2.81 7.61
N ILE A 194 5.26 1.90 8.57
CA ILE A 194 6.53 1.28 9.00
C ILE A 194 7.06 0.36 7.91
N VAL A 195 6.19 -0.44 7.28
CA VAL A 195 6.55 -1.29 6.14
C VAL A 195 7.13 -0.46 4.99
N ILE A 196 6.48 0.64 4.62
CA ILE A 196 6.97 1.58 3.58
C ILE A 196 8.37 2.09 3.93
N LYS A 197 8.58 2.57 5.16
CA LYS A 197 9.89 3.06 5.62
C LYS A 197 10.97 1.98 5.56
N LYS A 198 10.67 0.76 6.02
CA LYS A 198 11.65 -0.35 6.05
C LYS A 198 12.00 -0.81 4.64
N LEU A 199 11.03 -0.91 3.74
CA LEU A 199 11.26 -1.28 2.34
C LEU A 199 12.11 -0.25 1.61
N ILE A 200 11.78 1.04 1.72
CA ILE A 200 12.57 2.12 1.10
C ILE A 200 13.98 2.17 1.69
N GLY A 201 14.10 2.03 3.01
CA GLY A 201 15.38 1.97 3.72
C GLY A 201 16.24 0.77 3.33
N TYR A 202 15.64 -0.38 3.00
CA TYR A 202 16.35 -1.57 2.55
C TYR A 202 17.17 -1.31 1.28
N PHE A 203 16.69 -0.43 0.39
CA PHE A 203 17.38 -0.04 -0.84
C PHE A 203 18.29 1.19 -0.68
N GLY A 204 18.51 1.66 0.55
CA GLY A 204 19.40 2.79 0.85
C GLY A 204 18.77 4.18 0.63
N TYR A 205 17.45 4.26 0.48
CA TYR A 205 16.71 5.51 0.35
C TYR A 205 16.07 5.90 1.69
N THR A 206 15.66 7.15 1.82
CA THR A 206 14.86 7.63 2.97
C THR A 206 13.45 7.96 2.52
N PHE A 207 12.45 7.63 3.35
CA PHE A 207 11.06 7.98 3.06
C PHE A 207 10.64 9.28 3.76
N ASP A 208 10.09 10.21 3.00
CA ASP A 208 9.43 11.41 3.52
C ASP A 208 8.01 11.06 3.98
N THR A 209 7.76 11.18 5.28
CA THR A 209 6.47 10.83 5.90
C THR A 209 5.43 11.94 5.82
N THR A 210 5.74 13.11 5.24
CA THR A 210 4.88 14.30 5.25
C THR A 210 3.47 14.02 4.71
N PHE A 211 3.32 13.14 3.72
CA PHE A 211 2.00 12.72 3.20
C PHE A 211 1.06 12.17 4.29
N PHE A 212 1.62 11.52 5.31
CA PHE A 212 0.87 10.91 6.40
C PHE A 212 0.64 11.87 7.59
N ASP A 213 1.11 13.11 7.53
CA ASP A 213 0.91 14.07 8.60
C ASP A 213 -0.54 14.56 8.62
N ASN A 214 -1.20 14.46 9.79
CA ASN A 214 -2.62 14.74 9.96
C ASN A 214 -3.56 13.96 9.01
N ASN A 215 -3.08 12.84 8.47
CA ASN A 215 -3.81 12.01 7.52
C ASN A 215 -4.50 10.84 8.25
N PHE A 216 -5.76 10.57 7.93
CA PHE A 216 -6.51 9.47 8.55
C PHE A 216 -5.92 8.08 8.23
N LEU A 217 -5.16 7.97 7.14
CA LEU A 217 -4.49 6.74 6.70
C LEU A 217 -3.18 6.46 7.46
N ARG A 218 -2.73 7.36 8.35
CA ARG A 218 -1.46 7.24 9.09
C ARG A 218 -1.37 5.96 9.93
N ASN A 219 -2.47 5.59 10.58
CA ASN A 219 -2.53 4.55 11.60
C ASN A 219 -3.17 3.25 11.07
N ILE A 220 -2.94 2.94 9.79
CA ILE A 220 -3.34 1.67 9.18
C ILE A 220 -2.31 0.60 9.51
N TYR A 221 -2.77 -0.53 10.03
CA TYR A 221 -1.95 -1.71 10.25
C TYR A 221 -2.42 -2.87 9.37
N ILE A 222 -1.47 -3.77 9.06
CA ILE A 222 -1.69 -4.97 8.25
C ILE A 222 -2.16 -6.09 9.19
N CYS A 223 -3.36 -6.59 8.96
CA CYS A 223 -3.93 -7.69 9.74
C CYS A 223 -3.25 -9.01 9.33
N SER A 224 -2.75 -9.78 10.30
CA SER A 224 -2.00 -11.01 10.02
C SER A 224 -2.21 -12.07 11.08
N ALA A 225 -2.47 -13.31 10.62
CA ALA A 225 -2.58 -14.53 11.42
C ALA A 225 -1.44 -15.52 11.08
N VAL A 226 -0.26 -14.99 10.74
CA VAL A 226 0.96 -15.77 10.53
C VAL A 226 1.74 -15.84 11.84
N ASN A 227 2.07 -17.05 12.33
CA ASN A 227 2.72 -17.25 13.65
C ASN A 227 4.20 -16.79 13.70
N SER A 228 4.42 -15.49 13.52
CA SER A 228 5.74 -14.88 13.39
C SER A 228 5.76 -13.50 14.05
N PHE A 229 6.94 -13.14 14.52
CA PHE A 229 7.24 -11.87 15.18
C PHE A 229 7.99 -10.90 14.26
N ARG A 230 7.97 -11.13 12.94
CA ARG A 230 8.73 -10.39 11.94
C ARG A 230 7.81 -9.61 11.00
N ILE A 231 8.32 -8.53 10.43
CA ILE A 231 7.53 -7.66 9.54
C ILE A 231 7.20 -8.39 8.24
N GLU A 232 8.21 -8.94 7.56
CA GLU A 232 8.09 -9.50 6.22
C GLU A 232 7.06 -10.63 6.13
N THR A 233 6.91 -11.40 7.20
CA THR A 233 6.00 -12.55 7.24
C THR A 233 4.52 -12.18 7.27
N ALA A 234 4.20 -10.93 7.62
CA ALA A 234 2.84 -10.41 7.60
C ALA A 234 2.45 -9.85 6.21
N LEU A 235 3.40 -9.75 5.27
CA LEU A 235 3.20 -9.13 3.97
C LEU A 235 2.69 -10.14 2.93
N PRO A 236 1.95 -9.68 1.90
CA PRO A 236 1.64 -10.52 0.75
C PRO A 236 2.90 -10.83 -0.06
N HIS A 237 2.81 -11.88 -0.87
CA HIS A 237 3.84 -12.27 -1.82
C HIS A 237 3.76 -11.41 -3.09
N TRP A 238 4.06 -10.13 -2.92
CA TRP A 238 4.12 -9.15 -3.99
C TRP A 238 5.57 -8.83 -4.31
N THR A 239 5.84 -8.55 -5.58
CA THR A 239 7.09 -7.89 -5.94
C THR A 239 7.11 -6.49 -5.35
N ILE A 240 8.30 -5.89 -5.21
CA ILE A 240 8.39 -4.50 -4.75
C ILE A 240 7.60 -3.55 -5.68
N SER A 241 7.68 -3.79 -6.99
CA SER A 241 6.94 -3.05 -8.01
C SER A 241 5.43 -3.16 -7.83
N GLU A 242 4.90 -4.37 -7.59
CA GLU A 242 3.48 -4.59 -7.31
C GLU A 242 3.07 -3.87 -6.02
N PHE A 243 3.89 -3.90 -4.97
CA PHE A 243 3.61 -3.19 -3.72
C PHE A 243 3.45 -1.68 -3.91
N PHE A 244 4.37 -1.01 -4.64
CA PHE A 244 4.23 0.42 -4.90
C PHE A 244 3.06 0.73 -5.85
N ASN A 245 2.80 -0.13 -6.83
CA ASN A 245 1.64 0.01 -7.71
C ASN A 245 0.32 -0.01 -6.91
N GLU A 246 0.16 -0.98 -6.02
CA GLU A 246 -1.02 -1.08 -5.15
C GLU A 246 -1.13 0.09 -4.17
N LEU A 247 0.00 0.58 -3.63
CA LEU A 247 0.02 1.79 -2.79
C LEU A 247 -0.41 3.05 -3.54
N GLU A 248 0.09 3.27 -4.75
CA GLU A 248 -0.27 4.45 -5.56
C GLU A 248 -1.76 4.46 -5.88
N LYS A 249 -2.32 3.30 -6.27
CA LYS A 249 -3.77 3.14 -6.50
C LYS A 249 -4.57 3.39 -5.22
N PHE A 250 -4.20 2.74 -4.12
CA PHE A 250 -4.92 2.83 -2.85
C PHE A 250 -4.88 4.26 -2.27
N LEU A 251 -3.71 4.90 -2.24
CA LEU A 251 -3.54 6.23 -1.63
C LEU A 251 -3.92 7.38 -2.58
N GLY A 252 -4.01 7.14 -3.90
CA GLY A 252 -4.23 8.18 -4.91
C GLY A 252 -3.04 9.13 -5.03
N VAL A 253 -1.83 8.55 -5.07
CA VAL A 253 -0.55 9.28 -5.07
C VAL A 253 0.36 8.80 -6.18
N ILE A 254 1.40 9.58 -6.46
CA ILE A 254 2.55 9.20 -7.29
C ILE A 254 3.77 9.10 -6.39
N THR A 255 4.54 8.02 -6.54
CA THR A 255 5.85 7.88 -5.93
C THR A 255 6.85 8.73 -6.69
N VAL A 256 7.54 9.65 -6.00
CA VAL A 256 8.58 10.50 -6.60
C VAL A 256 9.88 10.30 -5.85
N VAL A 257 10.95 10.11 -6.60
CA VAL A 257 12.29 9.91 -6.04
C VAL A 257 13.16 11.12 -6.37
N ASP A 258 13.64 11.77 -5.31
CA ASP A 258 14.64 12.83 -5.43
C ASP A 258 16.01 12.20 -5.67
N GLU A 259 16.53 12.40 -6.87
CA GLU A 259 17.76 11.75 -7.32
C GLU A 259 18.98 12.14 -6.47
N GLN A 260 19.04 13.39 -5.99
CA GLN A 260 20.20 13.92 -5.26
C GLN A 260 20.19 13.49 -3.80
N SER A 261 19.06 13.70 -3.12
CA SER A 261 18.92 13.41 -1.70
C SER A 261 18.57 11.97 -1.40
N LYS A 262 18.21 11.18 -2.43
CA LYS A 262 17.71 9.79 -2.30
C LYS A 262 16.50 9.72 -1.36
N ILE A 263 15.66 10.77 -1.41
CA ILE A 263 14.39 10.84 -0.67
C ILE A 263 13.25 10.42 -1.58
N VAL A 264 12.52 9.38 -1.17
CA VAL A 264 11.27 8.95 -1.78
C VAL A 264 10.11 9.64 -1.07
N ARG A 265 9.17 10.19 -1.84
CA ARG A 265 7.98 10.88 -1.32
C ARG A 265 6.73 10.47 -2.08
N PHE A 266 5.58 10.55 -1.41
CA PHE A 266 4.28 10.44 -2.05
C PHE A 266 3.71 11.83 -2.32
N VAL A 267 3.33 12.07 -3.57
CA VAL A 267 2.70 13.31 -4.02
C VAL A 267 1.28 13.00 -4.45
N GLU A 268 0.29 13.70 -3.91
CA GLU A 268 -1.11 13.47 -4.32
C GLU A 268 -1.29 13.81 -5.81
N LEU A 269 -2.02 12.95 -6.53
CA LEU A 269 -2.24 13.09 -7.99
C LEU A 269 -2.68 14.51 -8.38
N ASN A 270 -3.67 15.06 -7.67
CA ASN A 270 -4.18 16.41 -7.94
C ASN A 270 -3.23 17.55 -7.55
N SER A 271 -2.25 17.28 -6.69
CA SER A 271 -1.29 18.28 -6.22
C SER A 271 0.01 18.29 -7.03
N TYR A 272 0.23 17.27 -7.87
CA TYR A 272 1.49 17.04 -8.57
C TYR A 272 1.95 18.25 -9.38
N PHE A 273 1.03 18.91 -10.10
CA PHE A 273 1.29 20.11 -10.91
C PHE A 273 0.83 21.41 -10.24
N SER A 274 0.73 21.44 -8.91
CA SER A 274 0.27 22.63 -8.17
C SER A 274 1.30 23.77 -8.14
N ASN A 275 2.55 23.50 -8.50
CA ASN A 275 3.58 24.53 -8.59
C ASN A 275 3.20 25.57 -9.67
N PRO A 276 3.14 26.87 -9.34
CA PRO A 276 2.77 27.91 -10.30
C PRO A 276 3.83 28.14 -11.40
N ASP A 277 5.08 27.72 -11.18
CA ASP A 277 6.15 27.85 -12.15
C ASP A 277 5.90 27.01 -13.39
N LYS A 278 6.11 27.61 -14.56
CA LYS A 278 5.93 26.97 -15.86
C LYS A 278 7.24 26.89 -16.63
N GLU A 279 7.42 25.82 -17.40
CA GLU A 279 8.42 25.80 -18.47
C GLU A 279 7.81 26.48 -19.71
N ILE A 280 8.46 27.52 -20.20
CA ILE A 280 7.95 28.32 -21.32
C ILE A 280 8.75 27.94 -22.57
N ILE A 281 8.06 27.48 -23.61
CA ILE A 281 8.62 27.27 -24.94
C ILE A 281 8.00 28.32 -25.87
N SER A 282 8.82 29.29 -26.27
CA SER A 282 8.37 30.40 -27.10
C SER A 282 8.06 29.94 -28.52
N TYR A 283 7.21 30.69 -29.22
CA TYR A 283 6.88 30.39 -30.61
C TYR A 283 8.10 30.36 -31.53
N THR A 284 9.14 31.17 -31.23
CA THR A 284 10.38 31.21 -32.00
C THR A 284 11.28 29.99 -31.79
N GLU A 285 11.08 29.25 -30.70
CA GLU A 285 11.83 28.01 -30.40
C GLU A 285 11.12 26.78 -30.98
N LEU A 286 9.85 26.89 -31.39
CA LEU A 286 9.12 25.77 -31.96
C LEU A 286 9.60 25.47 -33.37
N LEU A 287 9.91 24.19 -33.60
CA LEU A 287 10.01 23.67 -34.96
C LEU A 287 8.56 23.43 -35.41
N HIS A 288 8.17 23.91 -36.60
CA HIS A 288 6.79 23.85 -37.09
C HIS A 288 6.30 22.43 -37.46
N GLU A 289 6.86 21.41 -36.81
CA GLU A 289 6.59 19.98 -36.99
C GLU A 289 6.00 19.45 -35.69
N PHE A 290 4.74 19.01 -35.74
CA PHE A 290 4.11 18.24 -34.66
C PHE A 290 3.37 17.05 -35.24
N THR A 291 3.29 15.97 -34.48
CA THR A 291 2.41 14.84 -34.78
C THR A 291 1.47 14.60 -33.61
N ALA A 292 0.22 14.27 -33.92
CA ALA A 292 -0.78 13.86 -32.94
C ALA A 292 -1.45 12.60 -33.48
N GLU A 293 -1.38 11.52 -32.71
CA GLU A 293 -2.09 10.29 -33.02
C GLU A 293 -3.47 10.34 -32.36
N ILE A 294 -4.50 10.41 -33.20
CA ILE A 294 -5.90 10.39 -32.75
C ILE A 294 -6.34 8.93 -32.77
N ASN A 295 -6.09 8.23 -31.67
CA ASN A 295 -6.60 6.87 -31.45
C ASN A 295 -7.92 6.94 -30.67
N GLU A 296 -8.77 5.92 -30.81
CA GLU A 296 -9.88 5.72 -29.87
C GLU A 296 -9.31 5.64 -28.44
N GLU A 297 -10.07 6.10 -27.44
CA GLU A 297 -9.61 6.18 -26.04
C GLU A 297 -8.83 4.93 -25.66
N LYS A 298 -7.58 5.11 -25.19
CA LYS A 298 -6.84 4.02 -24.56
C LYS A 298 -7.74 3.45 -23.47
N GLY A 299 -8.09 2.17 -23.57
CA GLY A 299 -9.00 1.51 -22.63
C GLY A 299 -8.43 1.35 -21.21
N ASP A 300 -7.17 1.73 -20.99
CA ASP A 300 -6.51 1.65 -19.69
C ASP A 300 -6.97 2.82 -18.80
N LYS A 301 -8.03 2.57 -18.03
CA LYS A 301 -8.51 3.51 -17.00
C LYS A 301 -7.73 3.35 -15.71
N ASP A 302 -7.56 4.48 -15.01
CA ASP A 302 -6.89 4.57 -13.72
C ASP A 302 -7.85 5.02 -12.61
N VAL A 303 -7.33 5.29 -11.40
CA VAL A 303 -8.16 5.77 -10.27
C VAL A 303 -8.79 7.16 -10.48
N THR A 304 -8.34 7.92 -11.49
CA THR A 304 -8.89 9.25 -11.81
C THR A 304 -10.06 9.19 -12.79
N SER A 305 -10.15 8.11 -13.57
CA SER A 305 -11.06 7.97 -14.71
C SER A 305 -11.97 6.74 -14.63
N GLY A 306 -11.53 5.66 -13.98
CA GLY A 306 -12.24 4.39 -13.90
C GLY A 306 -13.10 4.18 -12.66
N ASN A 307 -13.99 3.20 -12.75
CA ASN A 307 -14.68 2.59 -11.61
C ASN A 307 -13.69 1.81 -10.76
N ILE A 308 -13.75 1.97 -9.44
CA ILE A 308 -12.77 1.39 -8.51
C ILE A 308 -13.47 0.46 -7.54
N GLY A 309 -12.92 -0.73 -7.32
CA GLY A 309 -13.49 -1.73 -6.41
C GLY A 309 -12.40 -2.41 -5.59
N TYR A 310 -12.77 -2.91 -4.41
CA TYR A 310 -11.87 -3.75 -3.63
C TYR A 310 -11.94 -5.20 -4.09
N ASP A 311 -10.78 -5.85 -4.15
CA ASP A 311 -10.64 -7.28 -4.36
C ASP A 311 -10.93 -8.02 -3.04
N LEU A 312 -12.17 -7.97 -2.53
CA LEU A 312 -12.49 -8.55 -1.23
C LEU A 312 -12.33 -10.09 -1.25
N PRO A 313 -11.78 -10.71 -0.19
CA PRO A 313 -11.63 -12.17 -0.14
C PRO A 313 -12.98 -12.85 0.10
N SER A 314 -13.28 -13.88 -0.67
CA SER A 314 -14.55 -14.63 -0.58
C SER A 314 -14.72 -15.44 0.71
N THR A 315 -13.62 -15.73 1.43
CA THR A 315 -13.66 -16.48 2.68
C THR A 315 -14.07 -15.62 3.87
N SER A 316 -13.74 -14.32 3.85
CA SER A 316 -14.13 -13.39 4.91
C SER A 316 -15.38 -12.58 4.53
N ASP A 317 -15.54 -12.16 3.26
CA ASP A 317 -16.75 -11.48 2.79
C ASP A 317 -17.92 -12.46 2.58
N ASP A 318 -19.02 -12.22 3.28
CA ASP A 318 -20.26 -13.00 3.16
C ASP A 318 -21.17 -12.48 2.03
N GLY A 319 -20.63 -11.62 1.16
CA GLY A 319 -21.31 -11.04 0.00
C GLY A 319 -22.19 -9.84 0.35
N TYR A 320 -22.21 -9.42 1.61
CA TYR A 320 -22.98 -8.26 2.06
C TYR A 320 -22.15 -6.97 2.12
N PHE A 321 -20.82 -7.02 2.11
CA PHE A 321 -20.00 -5.81 2.14
C PHE A 321 -19.85 -5.14 0.77
N ARG A 322 -19.87 -5.91 -0.31
CA ARG A 322 -19.85 -5.43 -1.70
C ARG A 322 -20.96 -6.13 -2.48
N LEU A 323 -22.06 -5.42 -2.73
CA LEU A 323 -23.19 -5.97 -3.48
C LEU A 323 -22.92 -5.93 -4.98
N ASP A 324 -23.40 -6.94 -5.69
CA ASP A 324 -23.39 -6.96 -7.16
C ASP A 324 -24.08 -5.71 -7.75
N ARG A 325 -23.46 -5.12 -8.76
CA ARG A 325 -23.93 -3.86 -9.37
C ARG A 325 -25.24 -4.03 -10.12
N ASN A 326 -25.48 -5.20 -10.74
CA ASN A 326 -26.76 -5.48 -11.41
C ASN A 326 -27.89 -5.61 -10.38
N LEU A 327 -27.63 -6.26 -9.24
CA LEU A 327 -28.56 -6.31 -8.12
C LEU A 327 -28.90 -4.90 -7.62
N LEU A 328 -27.88 -4.05 -7.39
CA LEU A 328 -28.10 -2.66 -6.97
C LEU A 328 -28.89 -1.85 -7.98
N LYS A 329 -28.68 -2.04 -9.28
CA LYS A 329 -29.42 -1.35 -10.35
C LYS A 329 -30.87 -1.80 -10.42
N ALA A 330 -31.14 -3.08 -10.19
CA ALA A 330 -32.49 -3.66 -10.23
C ALA A 330 -33.31 -3.43 -8.94
N ALA A 331 -32.64 -3.26 -7.80
CA ALA A 331 -33.29 -3.15 -6.50
C ALA A 331 -34.10 -1.85 -6.32
N LYS A 332 -35.29 -1.96 -5.70
CA LYS A 332 -36.05 -0.80 -5.23
C LYS A 332 -35.31 -0.16 -4.05
N LYS A 333 -35.05 1.15 -4.14
CA LYS A 333 -34.38 1.93 -3.09
C LYS A 333 -35.34 2.92 -2.43
N MET A 334 -35.20 3.11 -1.13
CA MET A 334 -35.90 4.16 -0.37
C MET A 334 -34.90 4.99 0.41
N GLU A 335 -34.84 6.29 0.12
CA GLU A 335 -33.88 7.22 0.73
C GLU A 335 -34.51 7.96 1.91
N TYR A 336 -33.70 8.17 2.96
CA TYR A 336 -34.10 8.86 4.18
C TYR A 336 -33.01 9.83 4.63
N ILE A 337 -33.42 10.88 5.36
CA ILE A 337 -32.51 11.93 5.83
C ILE A 337 -31.57 11.42 6.92
N ASN A 338 -32.05 10.54 7.79
CA ASN A 338 -31.27 9.99 8.90
C ASN A 338 -31.72 8.57 9.27
N TYR A 339 -30.87 7.88 10.04
CA TYR A 339 -31.10 6.51 10.46
C TYR A 339 -32.42 6.34 11.25
N GLN A 340 -32.78 7.28 12.12
CA GLN A 340 -34.00 7.17 12.93
C GLN A 340 -35.27 7.21 12.06
N GLN A 341 -35.33 8.09 11.06
CA GLN A 341 -36.46 8.14 10.14
C GLN A 341 -36.59 6.84 9.33
N MET A 342 -35.46 6.32 8.84
CA MET A 342 -35.41 5.06 8.13
C MET A 342 -35.84 3.89 9.01
N LYS A 343 -35.35 3.83 10.25
CA LYS A 343 -35.73 2.79 11.23
C LYS A 343 -37.22 2.83 11.56
N ASN A 344 -37.79 4.02 11.79
CA ASN A 344 -39.22 4.19 12.02
C ASN A 344 -40.05 3.70 10.82
N ALA A 345 -39.61 4.00 9.59
CA ALA A 345 -40.27 3.53 8.39
C ALA A 345 -40.15 2.01 8.21
N TYR A 346 -38.97 1.44 8.46
CA TYR A 346 -38.74 0.00 8.49
C TYR A 346 -39.67 -0.66 9.51
N ASP A 347 -39.75 -0.17 10.75
CA ASP A 347 -40.57 -0.76 11.82
C ASP A 347 -42.07 -0.69 11.56
N GLY A 348 -42.54 0.33 10.82
CA GLY A 348 -43.94 0.48 10.42
C GLY A 348 -44.36 -0.29 9.15
N MET A 349 -43.40 -0.76 8.36
CA MET A 349 -43.65 -1.39 7.05
C MET A 349 -44.10 -2.85 7.19
N ASN A 350 -44.81 -3.41 6.21
CA ASN A 350 -45.13 -4.83 6.22
C ASN A 350 -43.85 -5.71 6.05
N LYS A 351 -43.74 -6.84 6.77
CA LYS A 351 -42.56 -7.72 6.74
C LYS A 351 -42.16 -8.18 5.33
N GLU A 352 -43.12 -8.53 4.48
CA GLU A 352 -42.85 -8.98 3.10
C GLU A 352 -42.43 -7.83 2.18
N GLU A 353 -42.83 -6.60 2.51
CA GLU A 353 -42.40 -5.42 1.77
C GLU A 353 -40.96 -5.02 2.13
N ARG A 354 -40.59 -5.11 3.41
CA ARG A 354 -39.22 -4.81 3.90
C ARG A 354 -38.15 -5.65 3.19
N LYS A 355 -38.47 -6.90 2.85
CA LYS A 355 -37.56 -7.84 2.14
C LYS A 355 -37.23 -7.41 0.69
N LYS A 356 -37.95 -6.44 0.12
CA LYS A 356 -37.85 -6.04 -1.29
C LYS A 356 -37.21 -4.67 -1.50
N ILE A 357 -36.73 -4.05 -0.42
CA ILE A 357 -36.26 -2.65 -0.42
C ILE A 357 -34.84 -2.59 0.14
N ILE A 358 -33.98 -1.83 -0.54
CA ILE A 358 -32.74 -1.32 0.03
C ILE A 358 -33.03 0.07 0.60
N PHE A 359 -32.82 0.22 1.90
CA PHE A 359 -32.96 1.50 2.60
C PHE A 359 -31.65 2.26 2.51
N VAL A 360 -31.70 3.56 2.24
CA VAL A 360 -30.51 4.40 2.02
C VAL A 360 -30.54 5.58 2.97
N VAL A 361 -29.42 5.82 3.66
CA VAL A 361 -29.21 7.02 4.49
C VAL A 361 -27.88 7.64 4.07
N GLY A 362 -27.93 8.78 3.39
CA GLY A 362 -26.74 9.37 2.78
C GLY A 362 -26.11 8.42 1.76
N LYS A 363 -24.90 7.93 2.06
CA LYS A 363 -24.15 6.96 1.22
C LYS A 363 -24.05 5.56 1.86
N ARG A 364 -24.95 5.25 2.80
CA ARG A 364 -25.02 3.95 3.48
C ARG A 364 -26.28 3.20 3.10
N TYR A 365 -26.18 1.89 2.97
CA TYR A 365 -27.23 1.00 2.47
C TYR A 365 -27.60 -0.02 3.55
N TYR A 366 -28.89 -0.31 3.68
CA TYR A 366 -29.41 -1.24 4.68
C TYR A 366 -30.47 -2.14 4.06
N ILE A 367 -30.57 -3.37 4.55
CA ILE A 367 -31.59 -4.34 4.13
C ILE A 367 -32.26 -4.98 5.35
N ASN A 368 -33.42 -5.57 5.12
CA ASN A 368 -33.95 -6.58 6.02
C ASN A 368 -33.07 -7.85 5.94
N TYR A 369 -32.47 -8.24 7.05
CA TYR A 369 -31.70 -9.47 7.19
C TYR A 369 -32.37 -10.37 8.22
N ASN A 370 -32.48 -11.66 7.92
CA ASN A 370 -33.03 -12.63 8.85
C ASN A 370 -31.88 -13.32 9.59
N GLU A 371 -31.74 -13.03 10.87
CA GLU A 371 -30.75 -13.65 11.75
C GLU A 371 -31.49 -14.51 12.77
N ASN A 372 -31.33 -15.83 12.69
CA ASN A 372 -31.95 -16.79 13.62
C ASN A 372 -33.46 -16.55 13.81
N GLU A 373 -34.22 -16.50 12.70
CA GLU A 373 -35.67 -16.24 12.65
C GLU A 373 -36.09 -14.81 13.05
N THR A 374 -35.14 -13.93 13.37
CA THR A 374 -35.40 -12.53 13.72
C THR A 374 -35.04 -11.62 12.55
N ASP A 375 -36.02 -10.83 12.10
CA ASP A 375 -35.78 -9.79 11.11
C ASP A 375 -35.08 -8.60 11.78
N ILE A 376 -33.86 -8.32 11.34
CA ILE A 376 -33.07 -7.17 11.75
C ILE A 376 -32.78 -6.28 10.55
N LEU A 377 -32.43 -5.03 10.86
CA LEU A 377 -31.93 -4.09 9.87
C LEU A 377 -30.40 -4.18 9.85
N ARG A 378 -29.83 -4.65 8.75
CA ARG A 378 -28.38 -4.85 8.59
C ARG A 378 -27.83 -3.85 7.59
N GLU A 379 -26.74 -3.17 7.94
CA GLU A 379 -25.96 -2.37 6.99
C GLU A 379 -25.25 -3.30 6.00
N VAL A 380 -25.30 -2.93 4.72
CA VAL A 380 -24.71 -3.67 3.60
C VAL A 380 -24.03 -2.70 2.65
N ASN A 381 -23.26 -3.22 1.71
CA ASN A 381 -22.61 -2.47 0.65
C ASN A 381 -21.65 -1.38 1.17
N LEU A 382 -21.09 -1.56 2.37
CA LEU A 382 -20.16 -0.61 2.98
C LEU A 382 -18.90 -0.42 2.14
N TYR A 383 -18.44 -1.46 1.44
CA TYR A 383 -17.27 -1.44 0.57
C TYR A 383 -17.67 -1.54 -0.91
N ALA A 384 -18.79 -0.91 -1.27
CA ALA A 384 -19.24 -0.78 -2.66
C ALA A 384 -18.16 -0.20 -3.57
N ASP A 385 -18.31 -0.43 -4.88
CA ASP A 385 -17.46 0.22 -5.87
C ASP A 385 -17.64 1.74 -5.87
N PHE A 386 -16.54 2.47 -6.03
CA PHE A 386 -16.58 3.88 -6.40
C PHE A 386 -16.88 3.98 -7.91
N VAL A 387 -18.07 4.46 -8.24
CA VAL A 387 -18.56 4.52 -9.62
C VAL A 387 -18.34 5.91 -10.23
N ARG A 388 -17.45 6.00 -11.23
CA ARG A 388 -17.26 7.19 -12.08
C ARG A 388 -18.09 7.10 -13.37
N ASP A 389 -18.13 5.91 -13.96
CA ASP A 389 -18.90 5.59 -15.14
C ASP A 389 -20.10 4.70 -14.76
N PRO A 390 -21.32 5.28 -14.63
CA PRO A 390 -22.52 4.55 -14.24
C PRO A 390 -23.07 3.64 -15.35
N GLU A 391 -22.62 3.80 -16.59
CA GLU A 391 -23.06 2.98 -17.72
C GLU A 391 -22.25 1.69 -17.85
N SER A 392 -20.96 1.73 -17.50
CA SER A 392 -20.14 0.52 -17.34
C SER A 392 -20.43 -0.19 -16.02
N ASN A 393 -20.62 -1.51 -16.05
CA ASN A 393 -20.71 -2.35 -14.85
C ASN A 393 -19.36 -2.91 -14.39
N ASP A 394 -18.29 -2.69 -15.16
CA ASP A 394 -16.99 -3.26 -14.88
C ASP A 394 -16.29 -2.50 -13.75
N THR A 395 -15.47 -3.23 -13.01
CA THR A 395 -14.46 -2.64 -12.12
C THR A 395 -13.22 -2.40 -12.95
N ASP A 396 -12.96 -1.13 -13.30
CA ASP A 396 -11.83 -0.78 -14.15
C ASP A 396 -10.49 -0.85 -13.38
N VAL A 397 -10.52 -0.49 -12.10
CA VAL A 397 -9.36 -0.58 -11.19
C VAL A 397 -9.72 -1.37 -9.95
N GLU A 398 -9.01 -2.48 -9.76
CA GLU A 398 -9.14 -3.32 -8.59
C GLU A 398 -8.03 -3.00 -7.57
N LEU A 399 -8.41 -2.87 -6.30
CA LEU A 399 -7.52 -2.60 -5.17
C LEU A 399 -7.28 -3.88 -4.36
N LYS A 400 -6.02 -4.30 -4.23
CA LYS A 400 -5.64 -5.48 -3.44
C LYS A 400 -5.22 -5.17 -1.99
N ILE A 401 -5.08 -3.88 -1.66
CA ILE A 401 -5.07 -3.40 -0.27
C ILE A 401 -6.53 -3.19 0.13
N VAL A 402 -7.04 -4.07 0.99
CA VAL A 402 -8.48 -4.21 1.25
C VAL A 402 -8.82 -4.07 2.74
N PRO A 403 -10.01 -3.56 3.09
CA PRO A 403 -10.44 -3.53 4.48
C PRO A 403 -10.64 -4.95 5.02
N ALA A 404 -10.09 -5.25 6.19
CA ALA A 404 -10.41 -6.49 6.89
C ALA A 404 -11.88 -6.48 7.36
N LYS A 405 -12.53 -7.65 7.35
CA LYS A 405 -13.86 -7.78 7.95
C LYS A 405 -13.74 -7.63 9.47
N ILE A 406 -14.56 -6.77 10.07
CA ILE A 406 -14.63 -6.67 11.53
C ILE A 406 -15.79 -7.51 12.05
N VAL A 407 -15.49 -8.43 12.97
CA VAL A 407 -16.48 -9.23 13.69
C VAL A 407 -16.51 -8.81 15.15
N GLN A 408 -17.71 -8.68 15.72
CA GLN A 408 -17.88 -8.46 17.15
C GLN A 408 -17.95 -9.82 17.86
N HIS A 409 -17.06 -10.05 18.83
CA HIS A 409 -16.94 -11.33 19.51
C HIS A 409 -16.83 -11.14 21.03
N ASP A 410 -17.61 -11.92 21.78
CA ASP A 410 -17.60 -11.91 23.25
C ASP A 410 -16.41 -12.72 23.81
N ARG A 411 -15.27 -12.07 23.99
CA ARG A 411 -14.11 -12.65 24.68
C ARG A 411 -14.39 -12.93 26.15
N GLY A 412 -15.32 -12.19 26.75
CA GLY A 412 -15.54 -12.19 28.19
C GLY A 412 -14.32 -11.66 28.98
N THR A 413 -14.43 -11.69 30.30
CA THR A 413 -13.31 -11.40 31.21
C THR A 413 -12.81 -12.67 31.89
N TRP A 414 -11.60 -12.61 32.44
CA TRP A 414 -10.87 -13.77 32.96
C TRP A 414 -10.43 -13.53 34.39
N LYS A 415 -10.39 -14.57 35.21
CA LYS A 415 -9.87 -14.50 36.58
C LYS A 415 -8.81 -15.55 36.80
N ARG A 416 -7.79 -15.19 37.57
CA ARG A 416 -6.73 -16.11 37.98
C ARG A 416 -7.18 -17.01 39.12
N LEU A 417 -6.90 -18.30 38.99
CA LEU A 417 -7.09 -19.29 40.04
C LEU A 417 -5.89 -19.25 41.01
N GLN A 418 -6.18 -19.03 42.30
CA GLN A 418 -5.15 -18.88 43.34
C GLN A 418 -4.29 -20.14 43.58
N HIS A 419 -4.77 -21.32 43.19
CA HIS A 419 -4.19 -22.60 43.61
C HIS A 419 -3.27 -23.23 42.55
N ASN A 420 -3.44 -22.91 41.26
CA ASN A 420 -2.82 -23.66 40.15
C ASN A 420 -2.14 -22.79 39.08
N PHE A 421 -1.96 -21.47 39.31
CA PHE A 421 -1.41 -20.53 38.30
C PHE A 421 -2.20 -20.46 36.98
N ASP A 422 -3.43 -20.96 36.98
CA ASP A 422 -4.30 -21.05 35.81
C ASP A 422 -5.28 -19.86 35.76
N VAL A 423 -5.93 -19.64 34.62
CA VAL A 423 -6.99 -18.65 34.45
C VAL A 423 -8.27 -19.28 33.92
N VAL A 424 -9.41 -18.72 34.32
CA VAL A 424 -10.72 -19.18 33.83
C VAL A 424 -11.53 -17.99 33.33
N ARG A 425 -12.23 -18.19 32.22
CA ARG A 425 -13.23 -17.25 31.73
C ARG A 425 -14.36 -17.12 32.75
N THR A 426 -14.89 -15.92 32.87
CA THR A 426 -15.98 -15.55 33.78
C THR A 426 -17.27 -15.34 33.00
N ASP A 427 -18.38 -15.13 33.70
CA ASP A 427 -19.69 -14.87 33.09
C ASP A 427 -19.86 -13.41 32.65
N THR A 428 -18.87 -12.55 32.93
CA THR A 428 -18.88 -11.13 32.53
C THR A 428 -18.51 -11.02 31.04
N SER A 429 -19.48 -10.68 30.19
CA SER A 429 -19.30 -10.51 28.73
C SER A 429 -18.54 -9.24 28.36
N LEU A 430 -17.58 -9.37 27.45
CA LEU A 430 -16.76 -8.29 26.88
C LEU A 430 -16.67 -8.48 25.36
N PHE A 431 -17.31 -7.60 24.60
CA PHE A 431 -17.32 -7.64 23.14
C PHE A 431 -16.17 -6.83 22.56
N LEU A 432 -15.31 -7.50 21.78
CA LEU A 432 -14.23 -6.86 21.03
C LEU A 432 -14.57 -6.82 19.54
N ASN A 433 -14.08 -5.78 18.86
CA ASN A 433 -13.92 -5.81 17.42
C ASN A 433 -12.67 -6.62 17.08
N ILE A 434 -12.82 -7.67 16.29
CA ILE A 434 -11.73 -8.55 15.88
C ILE A 434 -11.75 -8.63 14.35
N PRO A 435 -10.65 -8.29 13.65
CA PRO A 435 -10.52 -8.53 12.23
C PRO A 435 -10.61 -10.03 11.93
N LEU A 436 -11.36 -10.38 10.90
CA LEU A 436 -11.43 -11.71 10.31
C LEU A 436 -10.78 -11.63 8.93
N ILE A 437 -9.65 -12.33 8.79
CA ILE A 437 -8.85 -12.34 7.57
C ILE A 437 -8.91 -13.69 6.86
N SER A 438 -8.57 -13.68 5.58
CA SER A 438 -8.57 -14.85 4.71
C SER A 438 -7.29 -15.68 4.83
N TYR A 439 -6.14 -15.01 4.92
CA TYR A 439 -4.83 -15.66 4.89
C TYR A 439 -4.31 -16.03 6.27
N TYR A 440 -3.70 -17.21 6.39
CA TYR A 440 -3.03 -17.65 7.61
C TYR A 440 -1.91 -18.64 7.31
N ARG A 441 -0.98 -18.79 8.25
CA ARG A 441 -0.03 -19.90 8.28
C ARG A 441 0.11 -20.46 9.69
N LYS A 442 -0.38 -21.68 9.89
CA LYS A 442 -0.16 -22.45 11.12
C LYS A 442 1.31 -22.89 11.19
N SER A 443 1.92 -22.77 12.37
CA SER A 443 3.27 -23.28 12.65
C SER A 443 4.40 -22.69 11.79
N TYR A 444 4.24 -21.45 11.30
CA TYR A 444 5.27 -20.76 10.53
C TYR A 444 6.05 -19.78 11.42
N ASN A 445 7.10 -20.26 12.09
CA ASN A 445 8.04 -19.40 12.81
C ASN A 445 9.40 -19.40 12.09
N PRO A 446 9.74 -18.37 11.31
CA PRO A 446 11.00 -18.34 10.55
C PRO A 446 12.25 -18.31 11.45
N ASP A 447 12.11 -17.95 12.72
CA ASP A 447 13.19 -17.97 13.72
C ASP A 447 13.33 -19.35 14.40
N PHE A 448 12.35 -20.25 14.23
CA PHE A 448 12.34 -21.63 14.74
C PHE A 448 12.29 -22.71 13.67
N ILE A 449 12.39 -22.35 12.38
CA ILE A 449 12.80 -23.33 11.38
C ILE A 449 14.28 -23.62 11.67
N ILE A 450 14.52 -24.84 12.13
CA ILE A 450 15.76 -25.41 12.68
C ILE A 450 15.80 -25.33 14.22
N SER A 451 15.05 -26.24 14.86
CA SER A 451 15.68 -27.06 15.91
C SER A 451 17.07 -27.47 15.39
N PRO A 452 18.15 -27.45 16.17
CA PRO A 452 19.47 -27.95 15.73
C PRO A 452 19.45 -29.38 15.17
N LEU A 453 18.32 -30.08 15.31
CA LEU A 453 18.05 -31.42 14.79
C LEU A 453 17.19 -31.45 13.52
N GLY A 454 16.60 -30.33 13.08
CA GLY A 454 15.64 -30.25 11.97
C GLY A 454 14.47 -31.20 12.19
N GLU A 455 13.30 -30.71 12.63
CA GLU A 455 12.11 -31.58 12.58
C GLU A 455 11.79 -31.84 11.11
N GLY A 456 12.33 -32.95 10.60
CA GLY A 456 12.03 -33.45 9.27
C GLY A 456 10.54 -33.70 9.20
N PHE A 457 9.90 -33.22 8.13
CA PHE A 457 8.55 -33.62 7.81
C PHE A 457 8.57 -35.06 7.28
N ASN A 458 7.47 -35.79 7.46
CA ASN A 458 7.39 -37.16 6.97
C ASN A 458 7.43 -37.16 5.43
N ILE A 459 8.54 -37.64 4.86
CA ILE A 459 8.74 -37.69 3.41
C ILE A 459 7.66 -38.52 2.72
N GLN A 460 7.18 -39.58 3.36
CA GLN A 460 6.11 -40.41 2.80
C GLN A 460 4.79 -39.64 2.75
N GLU A 461 4.40 -38.95 3.83
CA GLU A 461 3.21 -38.09 3.82
C GLU A 461 3.35 -36.94 2.79
N ALA A 462 4.56 -36.39 2.60
CA ALA A 462 4.80 -35.39 1.54
C ALA A 462 4.71 -35.96 0.12
N ILE A 463 5.14 -37.22 -0.09
CA ILE A 463 4.99 -37.93 -1.38
C ILE A 463 3.52 -38.28 -1.63
N ASP A 464 2.82 -38.72 -0.60
CA ASP A 464 1.40 -39.12 -0.64
C ASP A 464 0.47 -37.90 -0.76
N GLY A 465 1.00 -36.68 -0.55
CA GLY A 465 0.29 -35.41 -0.73
C GLY A 465 -0.36 -34.88 0.56
N ASP A 466 -0.11 -35.52 1.69
CA ASP A 466 -0.63 -35.17 3.01
C ASP A 466 0.15 -34.03 3.68
N ILE A 467 1.36 -33.71 3.19
CA ILE A 467 2.14 -32.54 3.62
C ILE A 467 2.31 -31.56 2.46
N GLU A 468 1.82 -30.34 2.66
CA GLU A 468 2.01 -29.24 1.72
C GLU A 468 3.36 -28.56 1.96
N LEU A 469 4.30 -28.76 1.03
CA LEU A 469 5.62 -28.14 1.09
C LEU A 469 5.51 -26.61 1.09
N PRO A 470 6.38 -25.87 1.79
CA PRO A 470 6.34 -24.41 1.85
C PRO A 470 6.29 -23.72 0.48
N GLU A 471 6.96 -24.27 -0.53
CA GLU A 471 6.96 -23.76 -1.91
C GLU A 471 5.63 -23.97 -2.64
N LYS A 472 4.80 -24.91 -2.17
CA LYS A 472 3.48 -25.25 -2.73
C LYS A 472 2.34 -24.59 -1.96
N GLN A 473 2.59 -24.10 -0.73
CA GLN A 473 1.58 -23.42 0.06
C GLN A 473 1.05 -22.19 -0.69
N GLN A 474 -0.27 -21.99 -0.60
CA GLN A 474 -0.89 -20.78 -1.11
C GLN A 474 -0.17 -19.56 -0.54
N LYS A 475 0.31 -18.69 -1.44
CA LYS A 475 0.91 -17.43 -1.06
C LYS A 475 -0.20 -16.39 -0.93
N ASN A 476 -0.01 -15.47 0.02
CA ASN A 476 -0.96 -14.39 0.20
C ASN A 476 -0.81 -13.41 -0.97
N ASP A 477 -1.89 -13.11 -1.67
CA ASP A 477 -1.91 -12.21 -2.82
C ASP A 477 -2.61 -10.88 -2.52
N ARG A 478 -3.00 -10.66 -1.25
CA ARG A 478 -3.78 -9.51 -0.77
C ARG A 478 -3.27 -8.95 0.54
N MET A 479 -3.55 -7.69 0.79
CA MET A 479 -3.22 -7.03 2.05
C MET A 479 -4.49 -6.58 2.76
N GLU A 480 -4.93 -7.34 3.76
CA GLU A 480 -6.07 -6.99 4.60
C GLU A 480 -5.66 -6.04 5.72
N ILE A 481 -6.33 -4.89 5.84
CA ILE A 481 -5.93 -3.79 6.71
C ILE A 481 -7.05 -3.27 7.63
N ALA A 482 -6.68 -2.67 8.75
CA ALA A 482 -7.58 -1.97 9.65
C ALA A 482 -6.89 -0.76 10.33
N PHE A 483 -7.67 0.10 10.98
CA PHE A 483 -7.14 1.21 11.77
C PHE A 483 -6.82 0.77 13.21
N ASN A 484 -5.67 1.18 13.73
CA ASN A 484 -5.40 1.23 15.16
C ASN A 484 -4.71 2.54 15.51
N THR A 485 -5.43 3.47 16.15
CA THR A 485 -4.96 4.84 16.39
C THR A 485 -4.17 5.00 17.68
N GLY A 486 -3.96 3.92 18.45
CA GLY A 486 -3.42 3.96 19.81
C GLY A 486 -4.42 4.47 20.86
N ILE A 487 -5.61 4.94 20.46
CA ILE A 487 -6.65 5.38 21.38
C ILE A 487 -7.39 4.17 21.94
N LEU A 488 -7.27 3.96 23.25
CA LEU A 488 -8.07 2.96 23.95
C LEU A 488 -9.52 3.46 24.07
N ASN A 489 -10.47 2.68 23.57
CA ASN A 489 -11.89 2.95 23.65
C ASN A 489 -12.49 2.28 24.87
N GLN A 490 -13.58 2.86 25.36
CA GLN A 490 -14.17 2.46 26.62
C GLN A 490 -15.51 1.74 26.42
N GLN A 491 -15.74 0.68 27.19
CA GLN A 491 -17.01 -0.03 27.24
C GLN A 491 -17.50 -0.22 28.68
N ASN A 492 -18.83 -0.23 28.85
CA ASN A 492 -19.46 -0.55 30.13
C ASN A 492 -19.57 -2.06 30.31
N LEU A 493 -18.98 -2.57 31.40
CA LEU A 493 -19.05 -3.96 31.82
C LEU A 493 -19.84 -4.08 33.12
N ILE A 494 -20.79 -5.01 33.16
CA ILE A 494 -21.56 -5.30 34.37
C ILE A 494 -20.98 -6.57 34.99
N SER A 495 -20.28 -6.43 36.11
CA SER A 495 -19.78 -7.56 36.91
C SER A 495 -20.30 -7.43 38.33
N ASN A 496 -20.86 -8.50 38.89
CA ASN A 496 -21.43 -8.54 40.25
C ASN A 496 -22.41 -7.39 40.56
N GLY A 497 -23.21 -6.97 39.56
CA GLY A 497 -24.19 -5.89 39.71
C GLY A 497 -23.60 -4.47 39.74
N GLN A 498 -22.29 -4.32 39.51
CA GLN A 498 -21.63 -3.03 39.37
C GLN A 498 -21.22 -2.80 37.90
N THR A 499 -21.55 -1.62 37.39
CA THR A 499 -21.05 -1.17 36.08
C THR A 499 -19.67 -0.56 36.25
N LYS A 500 -18.69 -1.10 35.54
CA LYS A 500 -17.33 -0.55 35.49
C LYS A 500 -16.92 -0.29 34.04
N LEU A 501 -16.17 0.78 33.86
CA LEU A 501 -15.63 1.20 32.57
C LEU A 501 -14.27 0.55 32.33
N TYR A 502 -14.08 -0.06 31.16
CA TYR A 502 -12.81 -0.66 30.79
C TYR A 502 -12.32 -0.06 29.48
N SER A 503 -11.01 0.18 29.42
CA SER A 503 -10.30 0.66 28.23
C SER A 503 -9.74 -0.53 27.46
N HIS A 504 -9.94 -0.56 26.14
CA HIS A 504 -9.36 -1.57 25.26
C HIS A 504 -8.99 -0.96 23.91
N ALA A 505 -8.06 -1.59 23.21
CA ALA A 505 -7.80 -1.26 21.82
C ALA A 505 -8.89 -1.85 20.91
N TYR A 506 -9.41 -1.05 19.98
CA TYR A 506 -10.43 -1.45 19.03
C TYR A 506 -9.90 -1.23 17.62
N PRO A 507 -9.60 -2.30 16.87
CA PRO A 507 -9.48 -2.17 15.45
C PRO A 507 -10.84 -1.88 14.83
N PHE A 508 -10.83 -1.06 13.79
CA PHE A 508 -12.01 -0.77 13.01
C PHE A 508 -11.60 -0.44 11.59
N THR A 509 -12.53 -0.60 10.65
CA THR A 509 -12.39 -0.18 9.26
C THR A 509 -13.39 0.91 8.90
N ASP A 510 -14.44 1.08 9.71
CA ASP A 510 -15.41 2.17 9.63
C ASP A 510 -15.80 2.66 11.03
N TYR A 511 -15.89 3.97 11.21
CA TYR A 511 -16.15 4.61 12.50
C TYR A 511 -17.52 4.26 13.12
N GLN A 512 -18.45 3.67 12.36
CA GLN A 512 -19.75 3.23 12.88
C GLN A 512 -19.74 1.78 13.41
N GLN A 513 -18.64 1.03 13.27
CA GLN A 513 -18.50 -0.35 13.75
C GLN A 513 -18.32 -0.45 15.28
N LYS A 514 -19.11 0.30 16.03
CA LYS A 514 -19.09 0.31 17.50
C LYS A 514 -19.87 -0.88 18.02
N THR A 515 -19.42 -1.47 19.13
CA THR A 515 -20.27 -2.41 19.87
C THR A 515 -21.37 -1.64 20.61
N GLU A 516 -22.46 -2.32 20.98
CA GLU A 516 -23.53 -1.71 21.78
C GLU A 516 -23.04 -1.21 23.16
N ALA A 517 -22.06 -1.89 23.74
CA ALA A 517 -21.51 -1.57 25.06
C ALA A 517 -20.50 -0.41 25.05
N GLN A 518 -20.03 0.02 23.86
CA GLN A 518 -19.00 1.03 23.71
C GLN A 518 -19.53 2.46 23.92
N VAL A 519 -18.87 3.21 24.81
CA VAL A 519 -19.26 4.57 25.17
C VAL A 519 -18.46 5.65 24.43
N THR A 520 -17.21 5.38 24.04
CA THR A 520 -16.38 6.33 23.28
C THR A 520 -16.64 6.19 21.78
N ASN A 521 -16.50 7.28 21.02
CA ASN A 521 -16.60 7.24 19.56
C ASN A 521 -15.24 6.93 18.93
N PHE A 522 -15.24 6.19 17.83
CA PHE A 522 -14.08 6.16 16.95
C PHE A 522 -13.85 7.52 16.31
N LEU A 523 -12.60 7.79 15.94
CA LEU A 523 -12.31 8.88 15.01
C LEU A 523 -13.10 8.60 13.71
N PRO A 524 -13.62 9.64 13.04
CA PRO A 524 -14.53 9.49 11.91
C PRO A 524 -13.78 9.07 10.63
N TYR A 525 -13.12 7.92 10.67
CA TYR A 525 -12.32 7.33 9.61
C TYR A 525 -13.07 6.17 8.99
N SER A 526 -12.92 6.00 7.67
CA SER A 526 -13.54 4.88 6.96
C SER A 526 -12.72 4.43 5.77
N LEU A 527 -12.53 3.13 5.64
CA LEU A 527 -11.98 2.52 4.42
C LEU A 527 -13.06 2.32 3.34
N SER A 528 -14.32 2.71 3.59
CA SER A 528 -15.38 2.68 2.60
C SER A 528 -15.02 3.51 1.36
N LEU A 529 -15.22 2.94 0.17
CA LEU A 529 -15.18 3.70 -1.09
C LEU A 529 -16.45 4.52 -1.31
N ASN A 530 -17.45 4.41 -0.44
CA ASN A 530 -18.53 5.38 -0.36
C ASN A 530 -18.05 6.65 0.37
N ASP A 531 -18.53 7.82 -0.05
CA ASP A 531 -18.28 9.08 0.64
C ASP A 531 -19.17 9.20 1.91
N VAL A 532 -18.82 8.44 2.95
CA VAL A 532 -19.58 8.33 4.21
C VAL A 532 -19.13 9.31 5.29
N CYS A 533 -17.96 9.94 5.12
CA CYS A 533 -17.40 10.98 5.98
C CYS A 533 -16.20 11.65 5.30
N ALA A 534 -15.81 12.85 5.75
CA ALA A 534 -14.68 13.60 5.18
C ALA A 534 -13.33 12.83 5.16
N ASN A 535 -13.13 11.91 6.10
CA ASN A 535 -11.96 11.02 6.17
C ASN A 535 -12.34 9.59 5.74
N SER A 536 -13.02 9.45 4.59
CA SER A 536 -13.22 8.16 3.94
C SER A 536 -12.42 8.02 2.64
N MET A 537 -12.15 6.78 2.24
CA MET A 537 -11.55 6.49 0.93
C MET A 537 -12.42 7.01 -0.21
N GLY A 538 -13.74 6.85 -0.11
CA GLY A 538 -14.69 7.40 -1.07
C GLY A 538 -14.62 8.92 -1.20
N HIS A 539 -14.48 9.64 -0.09
CA HIS A 539 -14.31 11.09 -0.13
C HIS A 539 -13.00 11.46 -0.84
N ARG A 540 -11.89 10.80 -0.49
CA ARG A 540 -10.59 11.01 -1.13
C ARG A 540 -10.66 10.77 -2.65
N LEU A 541 -11.23 9.64 -3.09
CA LEU A 541 -11.38 9.31 -4.50
C LEU A 541 -12.30 10.27 -5.24
N SER A 542 -13.38 10.74 -4.61
CA SER A 542 -14.31 11.70 -5.22
C SER A 542 -13.66 13.04 -5.56
N ASN A 543 -12.60 13.40 -4.82
CA ASN A 543 -11.84 14.61 -5.06
C ASN A 543 -10.79 14.43 -6.17
N LEU A 544 -10.39 13.20 -6.54
CA LEU A 544 -9.44 12.95 -7.63
C LEU A 544 -10.05 13.27 -9.00
N LYS A 545 -9.30 13.99 -9.84
CA LYS A 545 -9.71 14.42 -11.18
C LYS A 545 -8.60 14.16 -12.19
N GLN A 546 -8.99 13.87 -13.42
CA GLN A 546 -8.08 13.90 -14.56
C GLN A 546 -7.91 15.37 -15.03
N PHE A 547 -6.68 15.83 -15.25
CA PHE A 547 -6.38 17.23 -15.63
C PHE A 547 -5.82 17.41 -17.04
N HIS A 548 -5.86 16.37 -17.87
CA HIS A 548 -5.33 16.44 -19.22
C HIS A 548 -6.18 15.65 -20.21
N SER A 549 -6.08 16.02 -21.49
CA SER A 549 -6.66 15.27 -22.60
C SER A 549 -6.01 13.89 -22.74
N ASN A 550 -6.71 12.96 -23.37
CA ASN A 550 -6.17 11.63 -23.72
C ASN A 550 -5.28 11.64 -24.99
N ILE A 551 -5.21 12.76 -25.71
CA ILE A 551 -4.48 12.88 -26.98
C ILE A 551 -3.04 13.38 -26.72
N PRO A 552 -2.01 12.58 -27.07
CA PRO A 552 -0.62 13.03 -27.00
C PRO A 552 -0.23 13.85 -28.24
N TYR A 553 0.57 14.88 -27.99
CA TYR A 553 1.21 15.73 -29.00
C TYR A 553 2.71 15.51 -28.93
N VAL A 554 3.32 15.09 -30.03
CA VAL A 554 4.77 15.06 -30.17
C VAL A 554 5.21 16.38 -30.79
N ILE A 555 6.01 17.15 -30.05
CA ILE A 555 6.44 18.50 -30.43
C ILE A 555 7.97 18.55 -30.39
N GLN A 556 8.58 19.10 -31.45
CA GLN A 556 10.02 19.40 -31.46
C GLN A 556 10.27 20.90 -31.24
N PHE A 557 11.29 21.21 -30.44
CA PHE A 557 11.61 22.60 -30.10
C PHE A 557 13.10 22.77 -29.80
N GLN A 558 13.55 24.02 -29.88
CA GLN A 558 14.92 24.41 -29.54
C GLN A 558 15.03 24.78 -28.06
N ALA A 559 16.05 24.25 -27.38
CA ALA A 559 16.37 24.63 -26.00
C ALA A 559 17.87 24.57 -25.72
N ASN A 560 18.34 25.47 -24.85
CA ASN A 560 19.74 25.49 -24.36
C ASN A 560 19.90 24.83 -22.98
N LYS A 561 18.83 24.26 -22.44
CA LYS A 561 18.80 23.49 -21.20
C LYS A 561 17.77 22.38 -21.36
N PHE A 562 17.94 21.31 -20.59
CA PHE A 562 16.91 20.29 -20.48
C PHE A 562 15.75 20.83 -19.62
N PRO A 563 14.51 20.95 -20.14
CA PRO A 563 13.36 21.44 -19.37
C PRO A 563 12.91 20.45 -18.30
N ASN A 564 12.31 20.94 -17.20
CA ASN A 564 11.79 20.07 -16.15
C ASN A 564 10.41 19.50 -16.54
N VAL A 565 10.36 18.20 -16.83
CA VAL A 565 9.14 17.48 -17.24
C VAL A 565 8.03 17.47 -16.17
N ASN A 566 8.38 17.69 -14.90
CA ASN A 566 7.43 17.71 -13.77
C ASN A 566 6.68 19.06 -13.62
N LYS A 567 6.90 20.02 -14.53
CA LYS A 567 6.19 21.31 -14.54
C LYS A 567 5.12 21.37 -15.60
N VAL A 568 4.20 22.32 -15.47
CA VAL A 568 3.30 22.70 -16.55
C VAL A 568 4.09 23.43 -17.63
N PHE A 569 3.87 23.07 -18.89
CA PHE A 569 4.49 23.70 -20.06
C PHE A 569 3.53 24.71 -20.67
N LEU A 570 4.04 25.90 -21.01
CA LEU A 570 3.34 26.90 -21.81
C LEU A 570 3.95 26.89 -23.21
N ILE A 571 3.25 26.27 -24.16
CA ILE A 571 3.68 26.09 -25.54
C ILE A 571 2.67 26.77 -26.45
N GLY A 572 3.10 27.77 -27.23
CA GLY A 572 2.21 28.48 -28.16
C GLY A 572 0.96 29.08 -27.50
N ASN A 573 1.10 29.62 -26.27
CA ASN A 573 0.01 30.15 -25.44
C ASN A 573 -1.06 29.13 -24.98
N LYS A 574 -0.75 27.83 -25.06
CA LYS A 574 -1.58 26.75 -24.50
C LYS A 574 -0.79 25.99 -23.44
N GLN A 575 -1.50 25.43 -22.47
CA GLN A 575 -0.89 24.71 -21.36
C GLN A 575 -0.88 23.21 -21.63
N TYR A 576 0.24 22.59 -21.30
CA TYR A 576 0.48 21.18 -21.50
C TYR A 576 1.12 20.55 -20.27
N LEU A 577 0.83 19.28 -20.04
CA LEU A 577 1.62 18.40 -19.18
C LEU A 577 2.60 17.63 -20.06
N CYS A 578 3.82 17.44 -19.60
CA CYS A 578 4.82 16.68 -20.33
C CYS A 578 4.89 15.26 -19.79
N GLU A 579 4.76 14.28 -20.69
CA GLU A 579 5.01 12.87 -20.38
C GLU A 579 6.50 12.56 -20.42
N LYS A 580 7.17 12.98 -21.50
CA LYS A 580 8.61 12.78 -21.66
C LYS A 580 9.26 13.78 -22.61
N ILE A 581 10.56 13.98 -22.46
CA ILE A 581 11.43 14.70 -23.37
C ILE A 581 12.65 13.82 -23.70
N GLU A 582 13.02 13.77 -24.96
CA GLU A 582 14.16 13.05 -25.52
C GLU A 582 15.12 14.06 -26.18
N ALA A 583 16.41 13.88 -25.95
CA ALA A 583 17.47 14.68 -26.57
C ALA A 583 18.71 13.84 -26.86
N GLU A 584 19.40 14.10 -27.96
CA GLU A 584 20.74 13.58 -28.20
C GLU A 584 21.78 14.36 -27.39
N ILE A 585 22.74 13.63 -26.82
CA ILE A 585 23.91 14.19 -26.13
C ILE A 585 25.14 13.62 -26.81
N ASP A 586 26.04 14.50 -27.22
CA ASP A 586 27.32 14.15 -27.81
C ASP A 586 28.49 14.60 -26.92
N ALA A 587 29.73 14.46 -27.40
CA ALA A 587 30.90 14.91 -26.67
C ALA A 587 30.94 16.45 -26.44
N ASP A 588 30.32 17.21 -27.35
CA ASP A 588 30.31 18.67 -27.35
C ASP A 588 29.18 19.26 -26.50
N GLY A 589 28.12 18.52 -26.23
CA GLY A 589 27.08 18.89 -25.27
C GLY A 589 25.69 18.37 -25.61
N LEU A 590 24.67 19.12 -25.17
CA LEU A 590 23.27 18.82 -25.43
C LEU A 590 22.89 19.26 -26.84
N SER A 591 22.25 18.39 -27.62
CA SER A 591 21.62 18.78 -28.88
C SER A 591 20.59 19.88 -28.62
N LYS A 592 20.62 20.93 -29.45
CA LYS A 592 19.70 22.05 -29.32
C LYS A 592 18.26 21.69 -29.67
N VAL A 593 18.03 20.61 -30.41
CA VAL A 593 16.70 20.16 -30.82
C VAL A 593 16.26 19.03 -29.90
N LEU A 594 15.18 19.29 -29.15
CA LEU A 594 14.58 18.34 -28.22
C LEU A 594 13.22 17.91 -28.78
N LYS A 595 12.82 16.69 -28.46
CA LYS A 595 11.53 16.11 -28.83
C LYS A 595 10.78 15.75 -27.57
N GLY A 596 9.55 16.26 -27.39
CA GLY A 596 8.73 15.93 -26.22
C GLY A 596 7.35 15.40 -26.60
N THR A 597 6.79 14.58 -25.71
CA THR A 597 5.40 14.14 -25.74
C THR A 597 4.60 14.91 -24.69
N PHE A 598 3.51 15.52 -25.12
CA PHE A 598 2.72 16.46 -24.31
C PHE A 598 1.23 16.16 -24.36
N TYR A 599 0.55 16.36 -23.24
CA TYR A 599 -0.90 16.29 -23.13
C TYR A 599 -1.47 17.67 -22.84
N ARG A 600 -2.53 18.07 -23.54
CA ARG A 600 -3.10 19.39 -23.36
C ARG A 600 -3.92 19.44 -22.06
N ILE A 601 -3.79 20.54 -21.32
CA ILE A 601 -4.67 20.86 -20.19
C ILE A 601 -5.89 21.58 -20.75
N GLU A 602 -7.09 21.09 -20.42
CA GLU A 602 -8.37 21.69 -20.84
C GLU A 602 -8.86 22.79 -19.91
#